data_AF-A0A9X2NUD9-F1
#
_entry.id   AF-A0A9X2NUD9-F1
#
_cell.length_a   1.000
_cell.length_b   1.000
_cell.length_c   1.000
_cell.angle_alpha   90.00
_cell.angle_beta   90.00
_cell.angle_gamma   90.00
#
_symmetry.space_group_name_H-M   'P 1'
#
loop_
_entity.id
_entity.type
_entity.pdbx_description
1 polymer ?
#
loop_
_entity_poly.entity_id
_entity_poly.type
_entity_poly.pdbx_seq_one_letter_code
_entity_poly.pdbx_strand_id
1 'polypeptide(L)'
;MKKILLFVSCFLFALTSCEIDNYEGPDASIHGSIFDEQTGELVGSDMENGNAIKVREHGFTNATDQTWYITNTGEYRNNMVFAATYDVRFENGNFYPFEVKDFVVKSGDNVYDFKVIPYIRVKSPKVEKNGNVITATFSLEAGKQEVKLKEIQLFAFSDMWVGNNVKLTLNGGTDKQVFSPSTAINSADIYTLSINLGQNADVLKYSKNYYFRIGALADVSGVGTVRHNYAPVVVIKL
;
A
#
# COMPACT_ATOMS: atom_id res chain seq x y z
N MET A 1 -33.95 43.17 48.19
CA MET A 1 -34.67 42.69 46.98
C MET A 1 -33.81 42.73 45.71
N LYS A 2 -33.03 43.79 45.42
CA LYS A 2 -32.15 43.86 44.22
C LYS A 2 -31.04 42.78 44.14
N LYS A 3 -30.50 42.31 45.28
CA LYS A 3 -29.43 41.28 45.31
C LYS A 3 -29.93 39.85 45.02
N ILE A 4 -31.21 39.56 45.28
CA ILE A 4 -31.83 38.26 45.00
C ILE A 4 -32.16 38.14 43.51
N LEU A 5 -32.59 39.23 42.86
CA LEU A 5 -32.88 39.24 41.43
C LEU A 5 -31.63 38.96 40.56
N LEU A 6 -30.46 39.44 40.99
CA LEU A 6 -29.19 39.20 40.30
C LEU A 6 -28.75 37.73 40.37
N PHE A 7 -28.96 37.09 41.53
CA PHE A 7 -28.64 35.66 41.73
C PHE A 7 -29.57 34.74 40.95
N VAL A 8 -30.87 35.07 40.86
CA VAL A 8 -31.84 34.33 40.05
C VAL A 8 -31.55 34.49 38.55
N SER A 9 -31.14 35.69 38.11
CA SER A 9 -30.74 35.93 36.71
C SER A 9 -29.48 35.15 36.32
N CYS A 10 -28.48 35.02 37.19
CA CYS A 10 -27.27 34.23 36.90
C CYS A 10 -27.55 32.71 36.85
N PHE A 11 -28.55 32.21 37.58
CA PHE A 11 -28.94 30.80 37.56
C PHE A 11 -29.72 30.41 36.29
N LEU A 12 -30.48 31.35 35.71
CA LEU A 12 -31.22 31.15 34.46
C LEU A 12 -30.29 31.00 33.23
N PHE A 13 -29.11 31.63 33.22
CA PHE A 13 -28.12 31.46 32.15
C PHE A 13 -27.26 30.19 32.28
N ALA A 14 -27.19 29.58 33.46
CA ALA A 14 -26.44 28.34 33.69
C ALA A 14 -27.16 27.09 33.14
N LEU A 15 -28.48 27.17 32.91
CA LEU A 15 -29.30 26.05 32.44
C LEU A 15 -29.46 25.99 30.90
N THR A 16 -28.96 26.98 30.16
CA THR A 16 -29.09 27.05 28.69
C THR A 16 -27.80 26.71 27.94
N SER A 17 -26.78 26.20 28.64
CA SER A 17 -25.42 25.99 28.09
C SER A 17 -24.98 24.51 28.11
N CYS A 18 -25.89 23.58 27.81
CA CYS A 18 -25.53 22.18 27.60
C CYS A 18 -26.37 21.60 26.46
N GLU A 19 -26.23 22.14 25.25
CA GLU A 19 -26.29 21.22 24.11
C GLU A 19 -24.99 20.42 24.18
N ILE A 20 -25.10 19.14 24.51
CA ILE A 20 -24.00 18.20 24.33
C ILE A 20 -23.74 18.19 22.83
N ASP A 21 -22.60 18.74 22.42
CA ASP A 21 -22.03 18.69 21.08
C ASP A 21 -21.61 17.23 20.76
N ASN A 22 -22.58 16.32 20.71
CA ASN A 22 -22.38 14.93 20.32
C ASN A 22 -22.76 14.80 18.85
N TYR A 23 -21.85 15.20 17.97
CA TYR A 23 -21.77 14.48 16.71
C TYR A 23 -21.39 13.03 17.04
N GLU A 24 -22.22 12.08 16.62
CA GLU A 24 -21.86 10.68 16.74
C GLU A 24 -20.55 10.45 15.97
N GLY A 25 -19.59 9.81 16.63
CA GLY A 25 -18.34 9.44 15.99
C GLY A 25 -18.54 8.36 14.93
N PRO A 26 -17.47 7.93 14.24
CA PRO A 26 -17.53 6.84 13.29
C PRO A 26 -18.23 5.60 13.87
N ASP A 27 -19.23 5.07 13.17
CA ASP A 27 -20.10 3.97 13.60
C ASP A 27 -19.87 2.68 12.80
N ALA A 28 -18.88 2.67 11.91
CA ALA A 28 -18.55 1.55 11.06
C ALA A 28 -17.04 1.24 11.04
N SER A 29 -16.74 0.02 10.61
CA SER A 29 -15.41 -0.46 10.28
C SER A 29 -15.44 -1.23 8.97
N ILE A 30 -14.32 -1.21 8.25
CA ILE A 30 -14.16 -1.92 6.98
C ILE A 30 -12.78 -2.58 6.88
N HIS A 31 -12.74 -3.79 6.36
CA HIS A 31 -11.51 -4.51 6.06
C HIS A 31 -11.64 -5.35 4.79
N GLY A 32 -10.51 -5.81 4.26
CA GLY A 32 -10.47 -6.68 3.10
C GLY A 32 -9.10 -6.71 2.45
N SER A 33 -9.06 -7.16 1.20
CA SER A 33 -7.83 -7.42 0.48
C SER A 33 -7.86 -6.91 -0.96
N ILE A 34 -6.68 -6.57 -1.49
CA ILE A 34 -6.46 -6.33 -2.92
C ILE A 34 -5.97 -7.64 -3.55
N PHE A 35 -6.79 -8.24 -4.40
CA PHE A 35 -6.46 -9.48 -5.09
C PHE A 35 -6.26 -9.27 -6.58
N ASP A 36 -5.33 -10.02 -7.14
CA ASP A 36 -5.21 -10.19 -8.57
C ASP A 36 -6.44 -10.91 -9.11
N GLU A 37 -7.11 -10.32 -10.10
CA GLU A 37 -8.32 -10.91 -10.69
C GLU A 37 -8.06 -12.26 -11.38
N GLN A 38 -6.83 -12.49 -11.87
CA GLN A 38 -6.46 -13.68 -12.64
C GLN A 38 -5.98 -14.81 -11.73
N THR A 39 -5.13 -14.51 -10.74
CA THR A 39 -4.51 -15.55 -9.90
C THR A 39 -5.19 -15.73 -8.55
N GLY A 40 -5.95 -14.72 -8.08
CA GLY A 40 -6.49 -14.70 -6.73
C GLY A 40 -5.44 -14.48 -5.63
N GLU A 41 -4.20 -14.16 -5.99
CA GLU A 41 -3.12 -13.85 -5.04
C GLU A 41 -3.21 -12.39 -4.58
N LEU A 42 -2.68 -12.09 -3.39
CA LEU A 42 -2.62 -10.73 -2.86
C LEU A 42 -1.69 -9.84 -3.70
N VAL A 43 -2.14 -8.62 -3.99
CA VAL A 43 -1.34 -7.60 -4.68
C VAL A 43 -0.73 -6.65 -3.65
N GLY A 44 0.49 -6.97 -3.23
CA GLY A 44 1.25 -6.17 -2.28
C GLY A 44 1.75 -4.83 -2.84
N SER A 45 1.99 -3.88 -1.95
CA SER A 45 2.54 -2.55 -2.25
C SER A 45 3.41 -2.03 -1.11
N ASP A 46 3.75 -0.74 -1.13
CA ASP A 46 4.18 0.03 0.04
C ASP A 46 2.96 0.73 0.66
N MET A 47 2.80 0.69 1.98
CA MET A 47 1.68 1.36 2.67
C MET A 47 1.71 2.88 2.48
N GLU A 48 2.90 3.47 2.49
CA GLU A 48 3.14 4.87 2.17
C GLU A 48 3.77 4.97 0.78
N ASN A 49 3.35 5.96 -0.02
CA ASN A 49 3.80 6.17 -1.39
C ASN A 49 3.59 4.95 -2.33
N GLY A 50 2.67 4.05 -1.99
CA GLY A 50 2.21 2.94 -2.83
C GLY A 50 0.72 3.04 -3.15
N ASN A 51 0.01 1.92 -3.03
CA ASN A 51 -1.42 1.84 -3.32
C ASN A 51 -2.25 2.51 -2.20
N ALA A 52 -3.36 3.11 -2.56
CA ALA A 52 -4.27 3.77 -1.63
C ALA A 52 -5.72 3.66 -2.11
N ILE A 53 -6.64 3.45 -1.18
CA ILE A 53 -8.08 3.49 -1.44
C ILE A 53 -8.53 4.94 -1.23
N LYS A 54 -8.79 5.69 -2.31
CA LYS A 54 -9.34 7.04 -2.20
C LYS A 54 -10.85 6.93 -2.15
N VAL A 55 -11.48 7.58 -1.18
CA VAL A 55 -12.94 7.56 -1.03
C VAL A 55 -13.50 8.96 -0.95
N ARG A 56 -14.68 9.18 -1.54
CA ARG A 56 -15.44 10.42 -1.43
C ARG A 56 -16.84 10.11 -0.97
N GLU A 57 -17.20 10.61 0.21
CA GLU A 57 -18.53 10.44 0.78
C GLU A 57 -19.58 11.24 -0.01
N HIS A 58 -20.74 10.63 -0.26
CA HIS A 58 -21.88 11.29 -0.87
C HIS A 58 -22.59 12.21 0.14
N GLY A 59 -23.41 13.14 -0.34
CA GLY A 59 -24.29 13.95 0.52
C GLY A 59 -23.67 15.25 1.05
N PHE A 60 -22.41 15.55 0.73
CA PHE A 60 -21.76 16.81 1.08
C PHE A 60 -21.51 17.67 -0.17
N THR A 61 -21.90 18.95 -0.11
CA THR A 61 -21.67 19.91 -1.21
C THR A 61 -20.18 20.06 -1.55
N ASN A 62 -19.31 19.97 -0.54
CA ASN A 62 -17.85 20.07 -0.67
C ASN A 62 -17.17 18.83 -0.07
N ALA A 63 -17.57 17.63 -0.51
CA ALA A 63 -16.96 16.39 -0.05
C ALA A 63 -15.44 16.40 -0.28
N THR A 64 -14.68 16.13 0.77
CA THR A 64 -13.20 16.01 0.69
C THR A 64 -12.83 14.54 0.50
N ASP A 65 -11.85 14.28 -0.36
CA ASP A 65 -11.31 12.92 -0.54
C ASP A 65 -10.61 12.48 0.75
N GLN A 66 -11.00 11.31 1.23
CA GLN A 66 -10.30 10.60 2.30
C GLN A 66 -9.45 9.47 1.69
N THR A 67 -8.47 9.00 2.45
CA THR A 67 -7.61 7.89 2.03
C THR A 67 -7.65 6.79 3.09
N TRP A 68 -7.99 5.58 2.68
CA TRP A 68 -7.80 4.39 3.50
C TRP A 68 -6.54 3.66 3.02
N TYR A 69 -5.62 3.45 3.94
CA TYR A 69 -4.31 2.87 3.64
C TYR A 69 -4.38 1.34 3.60
N ILE A 70 -3.55 0.78 2.72
CA ILE A 70 -3.41 -0.66 2.53
C ILE A 70 -2.05 -1.06 3.09
N THR A 71 -1.98 -2.12 3.87
CA THR A 71 -0.71 -2.65 4.38
C THR A 71 0.14 -3.23 3.24
N ASN A 72 1.43 -3.47 3.48
CA ASN A 72 2.35 -3.95 2.44
C ASN A 72 1.96 -5.30 1.82
N THR A 73 1.17 -6.12 2.52
CA THR A 73 0.69 -7.42 2.02
C THR A 73 -0.41 -7.27 0.98
N GLY A 74 -1.12 -6.14 0.94
CA GLY A 74 -2.32 -5.96 0.13
C GLY A 74 -3.62 -6.03 0.95
N GLU A 75 -3.54 -6.27 2.26
CA GLU A 75 -4.69 -6.24 3.18
C GLU A 75 -4.90 -4.84 3.74
N TYR A 76 -6.15 -4.45 4.00
CA TYR A 76 -6.49 -3.15 4.59
C TYR A 76 -7.50 -3.30 5.73
N ARG A 77 -7.45 -2.36 6.67
CA ARG A 77 -8.40 -2.28 7.79
C ARG A 77 -8.53 -0.83 8.26
N ASN A 78 -9.77 -0.35 8.36
CA ASN A 78 -10.10 0.94 8.94
C ASN A 78 -11.24 0.76 9.95
N ASN A 79 -10.96 1.06 11.23
CA ASN A 79 -11.93 0.97 12.31
C ASN A 79 -12.62 2.31 12.63
N MET A 80 -12.40 3.34 11.80
CA MET A 80 -12.94 4.68 11.96
C MET A 80 -13.52 5.17 10.63
N VAL A 81 -14.63 4.56 10.20
CA VAL A 81 -15.41 4.99 9.02
C VAL A 81 -16.86 5.27 9.41
N PHE A 82 -17.51 6.16 8.68
CA PHE A 82 -18.94 6.42 8.84
C PHE A 82 -19.75 5.48 7.95
N ALA A 83 -20.92 5.05 8.41
CA ALA A 83 -21.89 4.36 7.57
C ALA A 83 -22.49 5.32 6.55
N ALA A 84 -22.04 5.23 5.29
CA ALA A 84 -22.48 6.10 4.20
C ALA A 84 -22.29 5.43 2.83
N THR A 85 -22.67 6.14 1.78
CA THR A 85 -22.36 5.80 0.38
C THR A 85 -21.14 6.59 -0.07
N TYR A 86 -20.19 5.91 -0.70
CA TYR A 86 -18.92 6.47 -1.15
C TYR A 86 -18.69 6.22 -2.65
N ASP A 87 -17.94 7.11 -3.30
CA ASP A 87 -17.22 6.76 -4.52
C ASP A 87 -15.79 6.35 -4.16
N VAL A 88 -15.38 5.14 -4.55
CA VAL A 88 -14.03 4.60 -4.32
C VAL A 88 -13.21 4.69 -5.59
N ARG A 89 -12.01 5.26 -5.53
CA ARG A 89 -11.11 5.42 -6.68
C ARG A 89 -9.72 4.89 -6.37
N PHE A 90 -9.17 4.18 -7.35
CA PHE A 90 -7.77 3.78 -7.39
C PHE A 90 -7.05 4.47 -8.54
N GLU A 91 -5.93 5.11 -8.22
CA GLU A 91 -5.09 5.83 -9.16
C GLU A 91 -3.65 5.87 -8.64
N ASN A 92 -2.67 6.06 -9.54
CA ASN A 92 -1.25 6.21 -9.17
C ASN A 92 -0.67 5.06 -8.31
N GLY A 93 -1.13 3.83 -8.56
CA GLY A 93 -0.71 2.60 -7.87
C GLY A 93 0.13 1.67 -8.74
N ASN A 94 0.14 0.39 -8.39
CA ASN A 94 0.83 -0.69 -9.13
C ASN A 94 -0.12 -1.60 -9.93
N PHE A 95 -1.36 -1.18 -10.12
CA PHE A 95 -2.37 -1.86 -10.93
C PHE A 95 -3.20 -0.84 -11.71
N TYR A 96 -3.94 -1.30 -12.73
CA TYR A 96 -4.74 -0.43 -13.59
C TYR A 96 -5.80 0.36 -12.80
N PRO A 97 -5.93 1.68 -13.02
CA PRO A 97 -6.86 2.51 -12.26
C PRO A 97 -8.32 2.18 -12.60
N PHE A 98 -9.19 2.30 -11.60
CA PHE A 98 -10.64 2.12 -11.75
C PHE A 98 -11.39 2.83 -10.62
N GLU A 99 -12.72 2.89 -10.76
CA GLU A 99 -13.63 3.47 -9.79
C GLU A 99 -14.77 2.51 -9.47
N VAL A 100 -15.20 2.48 -8.21
CA VAL A 100 -16.42 1.82 -7.74
C VAL A 100 -17.35 2.90 -7.24
N LYS A 101 -18.42 3.15 -8.00
CA LYS A 101 -19.47 4.12 -7.66
C LYS A 101 -20.46 3.51 -6.66
N ASP A 102 -21.09 4.37 -5.88
CA ASP A 102 -22.19 4.02 -4.98
C ASP A 102 -21.81 2.88 -3.99
N PHE A 103 -20.57 2.89 -3.50
CA PHE A 103 -20.04 1.92 -2.55
C PHE A 103 -20.62 2.15 -1.16
N VAL A 104 -21.47 1.24 -0.69
CA VAL A 104 -22.17 1.37 0.59
C VAL A 104 -21.37 0.73 1.72
N VAL A 105 -21.02 1.53 2.73
CA VAL A 105 -20.54 1.06 4.04
C VAL A 105 -21.71 1.08 5.01
N LYS A 106 -22.01 -0.06 5.63
CA LYS A 106 -23.07 -0.19 6.63
C LYS A 106 -22.53 0.07 8.03
N SER A 107 -23.40 0.41 8.97
CA SER A 107 -23.04 0.47 10.39
C SER A 107 -22.51 -0.90 10.86
N GLY A 108 -21.48 -0.91 11.72
CA GLY A 108 -20.79 -2.14 12.15
C GLY A 108 -19.63 -2.58 11.26
N ASP A 109 -19.34 -3.89 11.22
CA ASP A 109 -18.22 -4.47 10.46
C ASP A 109 -18.58 -4.75 9.00
N ASN A 110 -17.72 -4.32 8.08
CA ASN A 110 -17.86 -4.51 6.65
C ASN A 110 -16.62 -5.21 6.10
N VAL A 111 -16.83 -6.13 5.15
CA VAL A 111 -15.75 -6.79 4.42
C VAL A 111 -15.93 -6.57 2.92
N TYR A 112 -14.86 -6.14 2.25
CA TYR A 112 -14.88 -6.02 0.80
C TYR A 112 -13.49 -6.25 0.18
N ASP A 113 -13.43 -7.18 -0.77
CA ASP A 113 -12.21 -7.46 -1.51
C ASP A 113 -12.24 -6.80 -2.90
N PHE A 114 -11.17 -6.10 -3.24
CA PHE A 114 -11.01 -5.50 -4.56
C PHE A 114 -10.27 -6.46 -5.49
N LYS A 115 -10.80 -6.66 -6.70
CA LYS A 115 -10.13 -7.41 -7.78
C LYS A 115 -9.46 -6.44 -8.73
N VAL A 116 -8.18 -6.66 -9.04
CA VAL A 116 -7.37 -5.73 -9.83
C VAL A 116 -6.49 -6.46 -10.85
N ILE A 117 -6.01 -5.72 -11.84
CA ILE A 117 -4.99 -6.19 -12.80
C ILE A 117 -3.66 -5.50 -12.44
N PRO A 118 -2.70 -6.17 -11.77
CA PRO A 118 -1.39 -5.60 -11.54
C PRO A 118 -0.65 -5.36 -12.86
N TYR A 119 0.20 -4.34 -12.92
CA TYR A 119 0.99 -4.10 -14.14
C TYR A 119 1.97 -5.25 -14.41
N ILE A 120 2.60 -5.76 -13.35
CA ILE A 120 3.56 -6.85 -13.41
C ILE A 120 3.26 -7.87 -12.31
N ARG A 121 3.32 -9.15 -12.65
CA ARG A 121 3.36 -10.27 -11.70
C ARG A 121 4.79 -10.80 -11.62
N VAL A 122 5.31 -10.93 -10.41
CA VAL A 122 6.60 -11.60 -10.18
C VAL A 122 6.36 -13.10 -10.08
N LYS A 123 6.91 -13.88 -11.01
CA LYS A 123 6.68 -15.32 -11.12
C LYS A 123 7.88 -16.09 -10.58
N SER A 124 7.58 -17.20 -9.89
CA SER A 124 8.58 -18.09 -9.30
C SER A 124 9.67 -17.37 -8.49
N PRO A 125 9.32 -16.40 -7.60
CA PRO A 125 10.33 -15.65 -6.87
C PRO A 125 11.08 -16.57 -5.90
N LYS A 126 12.40 -16.52 -5.96
CA LYS A 126 13.29 -17.21 -5.02
C LYS A 126 14.36 -16.26 -4.54
N VAL A 127 14.51 -16.12 -3.23
CA VAL A 127 15.58 -15.34 -2.60
C VAL A 127 16.31 -16.24 -1.61
N GLU A 128 17.63 -16.36 -1.77
CA GLU A 128 18.43 -17.27 -0.94
C GLU A 128 19.84 -16.72 -0.67
N LYS A 129 20.45 -17.20 0.42
CA LYS A 129 21.82 -16.85 0.82
C LYS A 129 22.78 -17.96 0.42
N ASN A 130 23.71 -17.65 -0.48
CA ASN A 130 24.78 -18.56 -0.91
C ASN A 130 26.13 -17.98 -0.47
N GLY A 131 26.71 -18.54 0.59
CA GLY A 131 27.93 -18.00 1.20
C GLY A 131 27.70 -16.57 1.71
N ASN A 132 28.37 -15.60 1.07
CA ASN A 132 28.33 -14.18 1.45
C ASN A 132 27.49 -13.32 0.49
N VAL A 133 26.62 -13.94 -0.31
CA VAL A 133 25.78 -13.26 -1.31
C VAL A 133 24.33 -13.67 -1.11
N ILE A 134 23.44 -12.68 -1.10
CA ILE A 134 22.00 -12.90 -1.27
C ILE A 134 21.70 -12.85 -2.76
N THR A 135 21.04 -13.87 -3.29
CA THR A 135 20.66 -13.97 -4.70
C THR A 135 19.16 -14.08 -4.82
N ALA A 136 18.57 -13.25 -5.68
CA ALA A 136 17.19 -13.36 -6.09
C ALA A 136 17.11 -13.84 -7.54
N THR A 137 16.24 -14.81 -7.81
CA THR A 137 15.89 -15.30 -9.16
C THR A 137 14.39 -15.31 -9.34
N PHE A 138 13.91 -14.85 -10.49
CA PHE A 138 12.48 -14.73 -10.78
C PHE A 138 12.25 -14.50 -12.27
N SER A 139 11.01 -14.69 -12.71
CA SER A 139 10.49 -14.25 -14.01
C SER A 139 9.42 -13.20 -13.83
N LEU A 140 9.02 -12.54 -14.90
CA LEU A 140 7.97 -11.52 -14.87
C LEU A 140 6.89 -11.85 -15.90
N GLU A 141 5.64 -11.59 -15.53
CA GLU A 141 4.48 -11.66 -16.43
C GLU A 141 3.80 -10.29 -16.44
N ALA A 142 3.51 -9.78 -17.64
CA ALA A 142 2.81 -8.51 -17.80
C ALA A 142 1.30 -8.67 -17.55
N GLY A 143 0.68 -7.73 -16.84
CA GLY A 143 -0.77 -7.73 -16.64
C GLY A 143 -1.57 -7.52 -17.92
N LYS A 144 -1.02 -6.72 -18.85
CA LYS A 144 -1.52 -6.57 -20.23
C LYS A 144 -0.35 -6.39 -21.20
N GLN A 145 -0.61 -6.55 -22.49
CA GLN A 145 0.42 -6.57 -23.54
C GLN A 145 1.21 -5.26 -23.68
N GLU A 146 0.62 -4.12 -23.36
CA GLU A 146 1.27 -2.82 -23.47
C GLU A 146 2.31 -2.53 -22.38
N VAL A 147 2.32 -3.31 -21.29
CA VAL A 147 3.20 -3.09 -20.14
C VAL A 147 4.65 -3.40 -20.50
N LYS A 148 5.54 -2.44 -20.25
CA LYS A 148 6.99 -2.61 -20.34
C LYS A 148 7.64 -2.60 -18.97
N LEU A 149 8.85 -3.15 -18.89
CA LEU A 149 9.69 -3.16 -17.70
C LEU A 149 10.64 -1.97 -17.69
N LYS A 150 10.64 -1.21 -16.59
CA LYS A 150 11.51 -0.04 -16.39
C LYS A 150 12.61 -0.29 -15.36
N GLU A 151 12.32 -1.01 -14.29
CA GLU A 151 13.28 -1.29 -13.22
C GLU A 151 12.95 -2.61 -12.54
N ILE A 152 13.98 -3.32 -12.09
CA ILE A 152 13.86 -4.40 -11.10
C ILE A 152 14.82 -4.11 -9.95
N GLN A 153 14.41 -4.43 -8.73
CA GLN A 153 15.25 -4.27 -7.55
C GLN A 153 14.97 -5.34 -6.49
N LEU A 154 16.03 -5.80 -5.83
CA LEU A 154 15.99 -6.61 -4.62
C LEU A 154 16.15 -5.68 -3.42
N PHE A 155 15.03 -5.30 -2.82
CA PHE A 155 15.01 -4.45 -1.64
C PHE A 155 15.42 -5.24 -0.40
N ALA A 156 16.05 -4.56 0.56
CA ALA A 156 16.42 -5.12 1.85
C ALA A 156 16.08 -4.14 2.97
N PHE A 157 15.55 -4.65 4.08
CA PHE A 157 15.33 -3.87 5.30
C PHE A 157 15.37 -4.74 6.56
N SER A 158 15.44 -4.11 7.73
CA SER A 158 15.50 -4.80 9.03
C SER A 158 14.15 -5.33 9.52
N ASP A 159 13.04 -4.94 8.89
CA ASP A 159 11.69 -5.39 9.23
C ASP A 159 10.85 -5.72 7.99
N MET A 160 9.64 -6.23 8.22
CA MET A 160 8.75 -6.75 7.18
C MET A 160 8.15 -5.67 6.25
N TRP A 161 8.32 -4.38 6.56
CA TRP A 161 7.81 -3.28 5.73
C TRP A 161 8.70 -2.98 4.53
N VAL A 162 9.71 -3.81 4.27
CA VAL A 162 10.63 -3.71 3.13
C VAL A 162 9.90 -3.49 1.80
N GLY A 163 10.38 -2.51 1.04
CA GLY A 163 9.84 -2.12 -0.25
C GLY A 163 10.57 -0.89 -0.80
N ASN A 164 10.07 -0.28 -1.87
CA ASN A 164 10.70 0.88 -2.45
C ASN A 164 10.68 2.10 -1.50
N ASN A 165 9.62 2.25 -0.70
CA ASN A 165 9.51 3.33 0.29
C ASN A 165 10.42 3.08 1.51
N VAL A 166 10.57 1.81 1.90
CA VAL A 166 11.32 1.40 3.10
C VAL A 166 12.44 0.44 2.70
N LYS A 167 13.65 0.98 2.50
CA LYS A 167 14.82 0.23 2.04
C LYS A 167 16.12 0.76 2.62
N LEU A 168 17.11 -0.14 2.71
CA LEU A 168 18.50 0.22 2.90
C LEU A 168 19.11 0.71 1.58
N THR A 169 20.06 1.63 1.67
CA THR A 169 20.96 1.96 0.55
C THR A 169 22.05 0.89 0.48
N LEU A 170 22.22 0.28 -0.69
CA LEU A 170 23.17 -0.82 -0.90
C LEU A 170 24.29 -0.41 -1.87
N ASN A 171 25.46 -0.96 -1.64
CA ASN A 171 26.65 -0.86 -2.47
C ASN A 171 26.73 -2.02 -3.47
N GLY A 172 27.37 -1.78 -4.61
CA GLY A 172 27.66 -2.78 -5.65
C GLY A 172 26.76 -2.67 -6.88
N GLY A 173 25.53 -2.16 -6.72
CA GLY A 173 24.63 -1.88 -7.84
C GLY A 173 24.05 -3.13 -8.53
N THR A 174 24.32 -4.32 -8.02
CA THR A 174 23.78 -5.60 -8.54
C THR A 174 22.42 -5.96 -7.93
N ASP A 175 21.97 -5.19 -6.95
CA ASP A 175 20.65 -5.32 -6.33
C ASP A 175 19.57 -4.64 -7.17
N LYS A 176 19.94 -3.77 -8.12
CA LYS A 176 19.03 -2.97 -8.94
C LYS A 176 19.46 -2.97 -10.41
N GLN A 177 18.50 -3.06 -11.32
CA GLN A 177 18.72 -2.89 -12.76
C GLN A 177 17.64 -1.98 -13.34
N VAL A 178 18.07 -0.98 -14.13
CA VAL A 178 17.19 -0.04 -14.83
C VAL A 178 17.28 -0.27 -16.33
N PHE A 179 16.15 -0.25 -17.02
CA PHE A 179 16.04 -0.43 -18.46
C PHE A 179 15.70 0.92 -19.11
N SER A 180 16.64 1.45 -19.90
CA SER A 180 16.48 2.71 -20.63
C SER A 180 16.96 2.55 -22.08
N PRO A 181 16.06 2.45 -23.07
CA PRO A 181 14.59 2.52 -22.94
C PRO A 181 13.99 1.32 -22.17
N SER A 182 12.73 1.46 -21.72
CA SER A 182 11.98 0.36 -21.11
C SER A 182 11.86 -0.83 -22.07
N THR A 183 11.97 -2.04 -21.53
CA THR A 183 12.03 -3.28 -22.32
C THR A 183 10.71 -4.04 -22.30
N ALA A 184 10.46 -4.87 -23.31
CA ALA A 184 9.32 -5.79 -23.30
C ALA A 184 9.48 -6.84 -22.18
N ILE A 185 8.36 -7.29 -21.63
CA ILE A 185 8.32 -8.38 -20.65
C ILE A 185 8.04 -9.70 -21.39
N ASN A 186 8.92 -10.68 -21.24
CA ASN A 186 8.73 -12.03 -21.74
C ASN A 186 8.77 -13.01 -20.56
N SER A 187 7.70 -13.81 -20.39
CA SER A 187 7.58 -14.76 -19.28
C SER A 187 8.63 -15.86 -19.28
N ALA A 188 9.36 -16.07 -20.40
CA ALA A 188 10.48 -17.00 -20.48
C ALA A 188 11.80 -16.44 -19.91
N ASP A 189 11.91 -15.12 -19.74
CA ASP A 189 13.13 -14.49 -19.24
C ASP A 189 13.31 -14.76 -17.75
N ILE A 190 14.54 -15.09 -17.35
CA ILE A 190 14.93 -15.25 -15.94
C ILE A 190 15.81 -14.08 -15.55
N TYR A 191 15.37 -13.32 -14.55
CA TYR A 191 16.12 -12.22 -13.97
C TYR A 191 16.89 -12.69 -12.74
N THR A 192 18.08 -12.15 -12.54
CA THR A 192 18.90 -12.40 -11.35
C THR A 192 19.40 -11.08 -10.78
N LEU A 193 19.20 -10.88 -9.47
CA LEU A 193 19.72 -9.75 -8.70
C LEU A 193 20.52 -10.28 -7.51
N SER A 194 21.50 -9.51 -7.05
CA SER A 194 22.34 -9.96 -5.93
C SER A 194 22.81 -8.84 -5.03
N ILE A 195 22.99 -9.18 -3.76
CA ILE A 195 23.56 -8.31 -2.72
C ILE A 195 24.75 -9.02 -2.12
N ASN A 196 25.94 -8.42 -2.24
CA ASN A 196 27.14 -8.91 -1.57
C ASN A 196 27.15 -8.41 -0.12
N LEU A 197 27.07 -9.32 0.85
CA LEU A 197 26.99 -8.98 2.27
C LEU A 197 28.28 -8.35 2.79
N GLY A 198 29.44 -8.71 2.24
CA GLY A 198 30.73 -8.13 2.63
C GLY A 198 30.86 -6.66 2.24
N GLN A 199 30.32 -6.29 1.08
CA GLN A 199 30.28 -4.88 0.62
C GLN A 199 29.23 -4.03 1.33
N ASN A 200 28.31 -4.66 2.07
CA ASN A 200 27.17 -4.04 2.72
C ASN A 200 27.13 -4.31 4.23
N ALA A 201 28.27 -4.70 4.83
CA ALA A 201 28.36 -5.09 6.24
C ALA A 201 28.12 -3.93 7.22
N ASP A 202 28.12 -2.70 6.74
CA ASP A 202 27.77 -1.49 7.48
C ASP A 202 26.26 -1.43 7.80
N VAL A 203 25.40 -1.89 6.89
CA VAL A 203 23.93 -1.88 7.02
C VAL A 203 23.30 -3.26 7.20
N LEU A 204 23.92 -4.32 6.65
CA LEU A 204 23.51 -5.72 6.77
C LEU A 204 24.42 -6.46 7.76
N LYS A 205 24.12 -6.33 9.06
CA LYS A 205 24.92 -6.88 10.14
C LYS A 205 24.74 -8.40 10.27
N TYR A 206 25.85 -9.10 10.51
CA TYR A 206 25.83 -10.52 10.84
C TYR A 206 24.96 -10.82 12.07
N SER A 207 24.36 -12.02 12.13
CA SER A 207 23.51 -12.57 13.19
C SER A 207 22.11 -11.97 13.33
N LYS A 208 21.70 -11.05 12.45
CA LYS A 208 20.37 -10.42 12.46
C LYS A 208 19.46 -11.00 11.36
N ASN A 209 18.16 -10.93 11.58
CA ASN A 209 17.18 -11.19 10.54
C ASN A 209 17.02 -9.94 9.69
N TYR A 210 17.01 -10.13 8.38
CA TYR A 210 16.67 -9.12 7.40
C TYR A 210 15.59 -9.64 6.47
N TYR A 211 14.80 -8.72 5.95
CA TYR A 211 13.69 -8.98 5.06
C TYR A 211 14.08 -8.50 3.67
N PHE A 212 13.91 -9.38 2.70
CA PHE A 212 14.26 -9.14 1.30
C PHE A 212 13.00 -9.22 0.46
N ARG A 213 12.87 -8.32 -0.52
CA ARG A 213 11.69 -8.27 -1.38
C ARG A 213 12.08 -7.92 -2.80
N ILE A 214 11.69 -8.76 -3.75
CA ILE A 214 11.83 -8.48 -5.17
C ILE A 214 10.72 -7.50 -5.55
N GLY A 215 11.07 -6.41 -6.22
CA GLY A 215 10.10 -5.52 -6.86
C GLY A 215 10.46 -5.22 -8.30
N ALA A 216 9.43 -4.96 -9.10
CA ALA A 216 9.52 -4.60 -10.50
C ALA A 216 8.67 -3.35 -10.76
N LEU A 217 9.25 -2.37 -11.45
CA LEU A 217 8.57 -1.14 -11.86
C LEU A 217 8.22 -1.22 -13.34
N ALA A 218 6.94 -1.04 -13.65
CA ALA A 218 6.46 -0.98 -15.01
C ALA A 218 6.67 0.41 -15.64
N ASP A 219 6.59 0.45 -16.96
CA ASP A 219 6.38 1.64 -17.77
C ASP A 219 5.05 1.48 -18.52
N VAL A 220 4.08 2.30 -18.15
CA VAL A 220 2.68 2.24 -18.64
C VAL A 220 2.18 3.66 -18.80
N SER A 221 1.58 3.97 -19.96
CA SER A 221 1.05 5.29 -20.26
C SER A 221 -0.40 5.45 -19.79
N GLY A 222 -0.83 6.70 -19.56
CA GLY A 222 -2.23 7.02 -19.26
C GLY A 222 -2.74 6.64 -17.87
N VAL A 223 -1.87 6.14 -16.98
CA VAL A 223 -2.25 5.64 -15.64
C VAL A 223 -1.70 6.48 -14.48
N GLY A 224 -1.06 7.61 -14.78
CA GLY A 224 -0.40 8.47 -13.79
C GLY A 224 0.94 7.91 -13.32
N THR A 225 1.24 8.06 -12.03
CA THR A 225 2.49 7.58 -11.43
C THR A 225 2.42 6.08 -11.18
N VAL A 226 3.23 5.30 -11.89
CA VAL A 226 3.34 3.85 -11.70
C VAL A 226 4.17 3.54 -10.44
N ARG A 227 3.69 2.61 -9.63
CA ARG A 227 4.39 2.08 -8.44
C ARG A 227 4.90 0.66 -8.70
N HIS A 228 5.82 0.19 -7.84
CA HIS A 228 6.40 -1.13 -7.96
C HIS A 228 5.38 -2.23 -7.66
N ASN A 229 5.41 -3.31 -8.45
CA ASN A 229 4.81 -4.59 -8.11
C ASN A 229 5.83 -5.44 -7.35
N TYR A 230 5.36 -6.30 -6.44
CA TYR A 230 6.24 -7.05 -5.53
C TYR A 230 5.96 -8.54 -5.53
N ALA A 231 7.02 -9.30 -5.24
CA ALA A 231 6.88 -10.65 -4.69
C ALA A 231 6.55 -10.58 -3.17
N PRO A 232 6.13 -11.71 -2.57
CA PRO A 232 6.12 -11.86 -1.11
C PRO A 232 7.50 -11.63 -0.50
N VAL A 233 7.51 -11.18 0.75
CA VAL A 233 8.74 -10.93 1.52
C VAL A 233 9.40 -12.24 1.92
N VAL A 234 10.74 -12.30 1.84
CA VAL A 234 11.54 -13.44 2.34
C VAL A 234 12.42 -12.96 3.49
N VAL A 235 12.33 -13.63 4.64
CA VAL A 235 13.21 -13.35 5.79
C VAL A 235 14.43 -14.27 5.75
N ILE A 236 15.62 -13.69 5.93
CA ILE A 236 16.89 -14.42 5.99
C ILE A 236 17.67 -13.94 7.20
N LYS A 237 18.14 -14.90 8.00
CA LYS A 237 19.11 -14.64 9.06
C LYS A 237 20.52 -14.60 8.47
N LEU A 238 21.22 -13.49 8.65
CA LEU A 238 22.57 -13.28 8.12
C LEU A 238 23.68 -13.82 9.02
#